data_AF-K0INA1-F1
#
_entry.id   AF-K0INA1-F1
#
_cell.length_a   1.000
_cell.length_b   1.000
_cell.length_c   1.000
_cell.angle_alpha   90.00
_cell.angle_beta   90.00
_cell.angle_gamma   90.00
#
_symmetry.space_group_name_H-M   'P 1'
#
loop_
_entity.id
_entity.type
_entity.pdbx_description
1 polymer ?
#
loop_
_entity_poly.entity_id
_entity_poly.type
_entity_poly.pdbx_seq_one_letter_code
_entity_poly.pdbx_strand_id
1 'polypeptide(L)'
;MADIAIAAGLADELRDRLREHVHIDPYCLPDPFGDKDDCTYFVVLDRENLNRVVAMFVNKKENNLPQLPWSSILGERLAKVSISKEDAFALKHELMPKETNNFYPYRRNGRIAGYAMFAFQICGQR
;
A
#
# COMPACT_ATOMS: atom_id res chain seq x y z
N MET A 1 -3.12 19.49 -7.41
CA MET A 1 -4.45 18.86 -7.60
C MET A 1 -4.42 17.76 -8.66
N ALA A 2 -3.90 18.00 -9.87
CA ALA A 2 -3.78 16.97 -10.90
C ALA A 2 -2.97 15.74 -10.46
N ASP A 3 -1.84 15.91 -9.77
CA ASP A 3 -1.02 14.78 -9.32
C ASP A 3 -1.72 13.86 -8.33
N ILE A 4 -2.54 14.41 -7.44
CA ILE A 4 -3.30 13.63 -6.46
C ILE A 4 -4.45 12.88 -7.16
N ALA A 5 -5.14 13.52 -8.11
CA ALA A 5 -6.19 12.86 -8.87
C ALA A 5 -5.66 11.68 -9.72
N ILE A 6 -4.47 11.85 -10.32
CA ILE A 6 -3.82 10.75 -11.05
C ILE A 6 -3.37 9.65 -10.08
N ALA A 7 -2.77 10.00 -8.95
CA ALA A 7 -2.38 9.03 -7.93
C ALA A 7 -3.59 8.24 -7.40
N ALA A 8 -4.72 8.91 -7.17
CA ALA A 8 -5.96 8.30 -6.72
C ALA A 8 -6.51 7.32 -7.78
N GLY A 9 -6.60 7.73 -9.04
CA GLY A 9 -7.04 6.85 -10.13
C GLY A 9 -6.14 5.61 -10.28
N LEU A 10 -4.82 5.79 -10.26
CA LEU A 10 -3.86 4.68 -10.29
C LEU A 10 -3.99 3.76 -9.06
N ALA A 11 -4.32 4.33 -7.90
CA ALA A 11 -4.50 3.58 -6.66
C ALA A 11 -5.78 2.75 -6.67
N ASP A 12 -6.86 3.28 -7.25
CA ASP A 12 -8.10 2.52 -7.48
C ASP A 12 -7.86 1.34 -8.43
N GLU A 13 -7.20 1.57 -9.57
CA GLU A 13 -6.84 0.51 -10.52
C GLU A 13 -5.90 -0.54 -9.91
N LEU A 14 -4.95 -0.11 -9.07
CA LEU A 14 -4.07 -1.02 -8.34
C LEU A 14 -4.85 -1.87 -7.33
N ARG A 15 -5.79 -1.26 -6.59
CA ARG A 15 -6.63 -1.96 -5.62
C ARG A 15 -7.47 -3.04 -6.30
N ASP A 16 -8.06 -2.73 -7.45
CA ASP A 16 -8.91 -3.67 -8.18
C ASP A 16 -8.12 -4.86 -8.72
N ARG A 17 -6.94 -4.63 -9.32
CA ARG A 17 -6.02 -5.71 -9.72
C ARG A 17 -5.54 -6.53 -8.53
N LEU A 18 -5.25 -5.89 -7.40
CA LEU A 18 -4.80 -6.59 -6.19
C LEU A 18 -5.90 -7.52 -5.64
N ARG A 19 -7.17 -7.11 -5.70
CA ARG A 19 -8.32 -7.90 -5.23
C ARG A 19 -8.52 -9.23 -5.98
N GLU A 20 -7.97 -9.36 -7.19
CA GLU A 20 -7.97 -10.62 -7.93
C GLU A 20 -7.09 -11.69 -7.27
N HIS A 21 -6.14 -11.27 -6.41
CA HIS A 21 -5.15 -12.16 -5.78
C HIS A 21 -5.28 -12.26 -4.26
N VAL A 22 -5.91 -11.27 -3.62
CA VAL A 22 -6.03 -11.19 -2.15
C VAL A 22 -7.42 -10.67 -1.75
N HIS A 23 -7.83 -10.96 -0.53
CA HIS A 23 -8.99 -10.30 0.07
C HIS A 23 -8.54 -9.04 0.80
N ILE A 24 -9.08 -7.86 0.47
CA ILE A 24 -8.80 -6.61 1.20
C ILE A 24 -9.97 -6.36 2.15
N ASP A 25 -9.69 -6.29 3.45
CA ASP A 25 -10.72 -6.04 4.46
C ASP A 25 -11.32 -4.62 4.25
N PRO A 26 -12.62 -4.41 4.52
CA PRO A 26 -13.29 -3.13 4.24
C PRO A 26 -13.04 -2.06 5.32
N TYR A 27 -12.20 -2.35 6.31
CA TYR A 27 -11.90 -1.48 7.43
C TYR A 27 -10.39 -1.31 7.59
N CYS A 28 -9.98 -0.15 8.10
CA CYS A 28 -8.58 0.11 8.42
C CYS A 28 -8.24 -0.35 9.84
N LEU A 29 -6.98 -0.67 10.06
CA LEU A 29 -6.40 -0.95 11.38
C LEU A 29 -5.38 0.13 11.78
N PRO A 30 -4.99 0.17 13.07
CA PRO A 30 -3.88 1.01 13.52
C PRO A 30 -2.63 0.82 12.68
N ASP A 31 -1.84 1.88 12.56
CA ASP A 31 -0.67 1.88 11.68
C ASP A 31 0.32 0.74 12.03
N PRO A 32 0.75 -0.06 11.05
CA PRO A 32 1.60 -1.23 11.26
C PRO A 32 3.10 -0.85 11.37
N PHE A 33 3.41 0.15 12.21
CA PHE A 33 4.77 0.63 12.50
C PHE A 33 5.23 0.29 13.93
N GLY A 34 4.51 -0.57 14.65
CA GLY A 34 4.91 -1.02 15.98
C GLY A 34 6.24 -1.80 15.98
N ASP A 35 6.94 -1.82 17.11
CA ASP A 35 8.26 -2.47 17.25
C ASP A 35 8.23 -4.00 17.36
N LYS A 36 7.03 -4.59 17.37
CA LYS A 36 6.85 -6.03 17.61
C LYS A 36 6.70 -6.88 16.34
N ASP A 37 6.51 -6.27 15.18
CA ASP A 37 6.23 -7.00 13.94
C ASP A 37 7.45 -6.97 13.00
N ASP A 38 7.97 -8.16 12.64
CA ASP A 38 8.97 -8.30 11.59
C ASP A 38 8.30 -8.12 10.22
N CYS A 39 8.36 -6.90 9.71
CA CYS A 39 7.69 -6.49 8.48
C CYS A 39 8.68 -6.08 7.39
N THR A 40 8.23 -6.15 6.14
CA THR A 40 8.89 -5.50 4.99
C THR A 40 8.00 -4.38 4.47
N TYR A 41 8.63 -3.27 4.10
CA TYR A 41 7.96 -2.05 3.68
C TYR A 41 8.32 -1.77 2.23
N PHE A 42 7.31 -1.40 1.43
CA PHE A 42 7.54 -0.91 0.08
C PHE A 42 6.46 0.08 -0.32
N VAL A 43 6.80 0.92 -1.28
CA VAL A 43 5.87 1.84 -1.93
C VAL A 43 5.69 1.47 -3.38
N VAL A 44 4.53 1.85 -3.91
CA VAL A 44 4.21 1.80 -5.31
C VAL A 44 4.19 3.22 -5.85
N LEU A 45 5.02 3.47 -6.85
CA LEU A 45 5.20 4.77 -7.49
C LEU A 45 4.73 4.71 -8.94
N ASP A 46 4.32 5.84 -9.49
CA ASP A 46 4.12 5.99 -10.93
C ASP A 46 5.47 6.14 -11.65
N ARG A 47 5.73 5.30 -12.66
CA ARG A 47 6.96 5.38 -13.48
C ARG A 47 7.07 6.67 -14.28
N GLU A 48 5.94 7.31 -14.58
CA GLU A 48 5.92 8.59 -15.30
C GLU A 48 6.28 9.78 -14.38
N ASN A 49 6.11 9.62 -13.07
CA ASN A 49 6.49 10.61 -12.07
C ASN A 49 6.75 9.93 -10.72
N LEU A 50 8.02 9.70 -10.38
CA LEU A 50 8.41 8.98 -9.17
C LEU A 50 8.05 9.71 -7.86
N ASN A 51 7.69 10.99 -7.91
CA ASN A 51 7.17 11.72 -6.74
C ASN A 51 5.69 11.37 -6.46
N ARG A 52 5.02 10.68 -7.38
CA ARG A 52 3.62 10.27 -7.24
C ARG A 52 3.54 8.91 -6.56
N VAL A 53 3.36 8.94 -5.24
CA VAL A 53 3.09 7.73 -4.45
C VAL A 53 1.65 7.29 -4.69
N VAL A 54 1.47 6.07 -5.16
CA VAL A 54 0.18 5.45 -5.47
C VAL A 54 -0.32 4.62 -4.29
N ALA A 55 0.58 3.87 -3.65
CA ALA A 55 0.25 3.06 -2.48
C ALA A 55 1.48 2.77 -1.62
N MET A 56 1.24 2.40 -0.38
CA MET A 56 2.24 1.92 0.57
C MET A 56 1.79 0.56 1.11
N PHE A 57 2.73 -0.38 1.22
CA PHE A 57 2.48 -1.73 1.68
C PHE A 57 3.40 -2.10 2.83
N VAL A 58 2.82 -2.83 3.78
CA VAL A 58 3.53 -3.40 4.93
C VAL A 58 3.22 -4.90 4.97
N ASN A 59 4.22 -5.71 4.66
CA ASN A 59 4.07 -7.17 4.57
C ASN A 59 4.66 -7.84 5.80
N LYS A 60 3.90 -8.72 6.44
CA LYS A 60 4.41 -9.54 7.53
C LYS A 60 5.38 -10.59 6.99
N LYS A 61 6.59 -10.71 7.57
CA LYS A 61 7.60 -11.69 7.12
C LYS A 61 7.25 -13.14 7.46
N GLU A 62 6.46 -13.38 8.51
CA GLU A 62 6.13 -14.74 8.99
C GLU A 62 5.22 -15.59 8.08
N ASN A 63 4.90 -15.09 6.90
CA ASN A 63 3.98 -15.78 6.01
C ASN A 63 4.77 -16.57 4.96
N ASN A 64 4.82 -17.91 5.13
CA ASN A 64 5.18 -18.89 4.09
C ASN A 64 4.21 -18.89 2.89
N LEU A 65 3.60 -17.74 2.58
CA LEU A 65 2.69 -17.56 1.48
C LEU A 65 3.48 -17.44 0.17
N PRO A 66 3.00 -18.01 -0.94
CA PRO A 66 3.64 -17.83 -2.25
C PRO A 66 3.79 -16.35 -2.56
N GLN A 67 4.83 -15.90 -3.27
CA GLN A 67 4.90 -14.48 -3.62
C GLN A 67 3.72 -14.06 -4.50
N LEU A 68 3.25 -12.82 -4.31
CA LEU A 68 2.25 -12.24 -5.21
C LEU A 68 2.90 -11.97 -6.58
N PRO A 69 2.15 -12.12 -7.69
CA PRO A 69 2.64 -11.82 -9.03
C PRO A 69 2.71 -10.29 -9.23
N TRP A 70 3.63 -9.63 -8.52
CA TRP A 70 3.73 -8.18 -8.48
C TRP A 70 3.92 -7.56 -9.87
N SER A 71 4.62 -8.20 -10.79
CA SER A 71 4.75 -7.72 -12.16
C SER A 71 3.39 -7.57 -12.85
N SER A 72 2.49 -8.54 -12.69
CA SER A 72 1.14 -8.49 -13.26
C SER A 72 0.25 -7.49 -12.52
N ILE A 73 0.34 -7.43 -11.19
CA ILE A 73 -0.44 -6.49 -10.36
C ILE A 73 -0.06 -5.04 -10.67
N LEU A 74 1.24 -4.75 -10.84
CA LEU A 74 1.74 -3.39 -11.06
C LEU A 74 1.58 -2.97 -12.52
N GLY A 75 1.73 -3.90 -13.46
CA GLY A 75 1.74 -3.62 -14.89
C GLY A 75 2.92 -2.73 -15.31
N GLU A 76 2.78 -2.06 -16.45
CA GLU A 76 3.86 -1.27 -17.06
C GLU A 76 4.02 0.13 -16.45
N ARG A 77 3.00 0.67 -15.79
CA ARG A 77 3.03 2.04 -15.25
C ARG A 77 3.52 2.14 -13.81
N LEU A 78 3.40 1.08 -13.02
CA LEU A 78 3.70 1.14 -11.58
C LEU A 78 5.03 0.46 -11.25
N ALA A 79 5.83 1.12 -10.41
CA ALA A 79 7.08 0.60 -9.88
C ALA A 79 6.96 0.31 -8.39
N LYS A 80 7.47 -0.85 -7.97
CA LYS A 80 7.61 -1.21 -6.56
C LYS A 80 9.01 -0.86 -6.08
N VAL A 81 9.10 -0.12 -4.98
CA VAL A 81 10.36 0.29 -4.36
C VAL A 81 10.36 -0.10 -2.88
N SER A 82 11.28 -0.97 -2.49
CA SER A 82 11.49 -1.34 -1.08
C SER A 82 12.08 -0.15 -0.33
N ILE A 83 11.58 0.11 0.88
CA ILE A 83 12.03 1.22 1.74
C ILE A 83 12.21 0.73 3.17
N SER A 84 12.92 1.52 3.99
CA SER A 84 13.05 1.23 5.43
C SER A 84 11.72 1.46 6.17
N LYS A 85 11.64 0.98 7.42
CA LYS A 85 10.49 1.25 8.29
C LYS A 85 10.39 2.75 8.59
N GLU A 86 11.53 3.38 8.84
CA GLU A 86 11.68 4.80 9.17
C GLU A 86 11.22 5.68 7.99
N ASP A 87 11.64 5.35 6.77
CA ASP A 87 11.23 6.07 5.56
C ASP A 87 9.74 5.89 5.29
N ALA A 88 9.20 4.67 5.50
CA ALA A 88 7.77 4.42 5.34
C ALA A 88 6.93 5.23 6.34
N PHE A 89 7.40 5.32 7.58
CA PHE A 89 6.75 6.11 8.63
C PHE A 89 6.80 7.61 8.31
N ALA A 90 7.97 8.13 7.92
CA ALA A 90 8.13 9.53 7.52
C ALA A 90 7.24 9.88 6.32
N LEU A 91 7.26 9.05 5.27
CA LEU A 91 6.45 9.24 4.08
C LEU A 91 4.94 9.19 4.39
N LYS A 92 4.51 8.29 5.28
CA LYS A 92 3.11 8.26 5.73
C LYS A 92 2.70 9.58 6.38
N HIS A 93 3.57 10.16 7.20
CA HIS A 93 3.30 11.45 7.83
C HIS A 93 3.30 12.62 6.85
N GLU A 94 4.12 12.59 5.80
CA GLU A 94 4.09 13.59 4.74
C GLU A 94 2.80 13.52 3.91
N LEU A 95 2.39 12.30 3.54
CA LEU A 95 1.18 12.08 2.74
C LEU A 95 -0.11 12.33 3.54
N MET A 96 -0.11 11.95 4.82
CA MET A 96 -1.27 12.04 5.70
C MET A 96 -0.82 12.56 7.08
N PRO A 97 -0.69 13.89 7.25
CA PRO A 97 -0.14 14.50 8.47
C PRO A 97 -1.04 14.32 9.70
N LYS A 98 -2.28 13.85 9.54
CA LYS A 98 -3.16 13.49 10.65
C LYS A 98 -2.97 12.02 11.00
N GLU A 99 -2.94 11.71 12.30
CA GLU A 99 -3.06 10.32 12.78
C GLU A 99 -4.40 9.74 12.33
N THR A 100 -4.35 9.01 11.24
CA THR A 100 -5.49 8.40 10.59
C THR A 100 -5.13 6.95 10.33
N ASN A 101 -5.95 6.04 10.85
CA ASN A 101 -5.80 4.61 10.60
C ASN A 101 -6.23 4.36 9.14
N ASN A 102 -5.25 4.24 8.23
CA ASN A 102 -5.50 4.17 6.78
C ASN A 102 -5.04 2.86 6.15
N PHE A 103 -4.53 1.94 6.94
CA PHE A 103 -4.01 0.68 6.46
C PHE A 103 -5.12 -0.37 6.43
N TYR A 104 -5.54 -0.75 5.22
CA TYR A 104 -6.41 -1.89 5.00
C TYR A 104 -5.62 -3.18 5.14
N PRO A 105 -6.01 -4.10 6.04
CA PRO A 105 -5.48 -5.46 6.04
C PRO A 105 -5.81 -6.13 4.72
N TYR A 106 -4.84 -6.85 4.15
CA TYR A 106 -5.12 -7.78 3.06
C TYR A 106 -4.74 -9.20 3.47
N ARG A 107 -5.60 -10.14 3.10
CA ARG A 107 -5.57 -11.53 3.51
C ARG A 107 -5.34 -12.47 2.36
N ARG A 108 -4.65 -13.55 2.65
CA ARG A 108 -4.44 -14.68 1.74
C ARG A 108 -4.66 -15.95 2.52
N ASN A 109 -5.50 -16.84 1.99
CA ASN A 109 -5.90 -18.08 2.66
C ASN A 109 -6.42 -17.81 4.10
N GLY A 110 -7.22 -16.75 4.28
CA GLY A 110 -7.80 -16.36 5.57
C GLY A 110 -6.85 -15.66 6.56
N ARG A 111 -5.53 -15.64 6.30
CA ARG A 111 -4.52 -15.01 7.17
C ARG A 111 -4.16 -13.61 6.69
N ILE A 112 -3.92 -12.69 7.62
CA ILE A 112 -3.42 -11.35 7.28
C ILE A 112 -2.01 -11.49 6.71
N ALA A 113 -1.88 -11.20 5.42
CA ALA A 113 -0.62 -11.24 4.68
C ALA A 113 0.16 -9.92 4.87
N GLY A 114 -0.57 -8.82 5.01
CA GLY A 114 0.00 -7.50 5.25
C GLY A 114 -1.10 -6.45 5.28
N TYR A 115 -0.67 -5.22 5.06
CA TYR A 115 -1.51 -4.03 5.07
C TYR A 115 -1.18 -3.14 3.88
N ALA A 116 -2.17 -2.41 3.38
CA ALA A 116 -2.02 -1.47 2.27
C ALA A 116 -2.71 -0.13 2.58
N MET A 117 -2.02 0.96 2.26
CA MET A 117 -2.57 2.32 2.20
C MET A 117 -2.53 2.78 0.75
N PHE A 118 -3.54 3.49 0.29
CA PHE A 118 -3.75 3.92 -1.09
C PHE A 118 -3.90 5.43 -1.18
N ALA A 119 -3.41 6.03 -2.27
CA ALA A 119 -3.45 7.47 -2.47
C ALA A 119 -4.88 8.05 -2.59
N PHE A 120 -5.87 7.26 -3.04
CA PHE A 120 -7.27 7.73 -3.09
C PHE A 120 -7.81 8.13 -1.69
N GLN A 121 -7.25 7.57 -0.62
CA GLN A 121 -7.64 7.91 0.75
C GLN A 121 -7.28 9.36 1.12
N ILE A 122 -6.27 9.93 0.46
CA ILE A 122 -5.86 11.35 0.62
C ILE A 122 -6.96 12.27 0.09
N CYS A 123 -7.68 11.86 -0.95
CA CYS A 123 -8.83 12.60 -1.50
C CYS A 123 -10.10 12.49 -0.66
N GLY A 124 -10.10 11.73 0.44
CA GLY A 124 -11.30 11.42 1.21
C GLY A 124 -12.23 10.40 0.54
N GLN A 125 -11.76 9.74 -0.52
CA GLN A 125 -12.46 8.61 -1.14
C GLN A 125 -12.18 7.35 -0.29
N ARG A 126 -13.23 6.62 0.07
CA ARG A 126 -13.17 5.37 0.86
C ARG A 126 -13.63 4.21 0.00
#